data_AF-A0A850KSQ1-F1
#
_entry.id   AF-A0A850KSQ1-F1
#
_cell.length_a   1.000
_cell.length_b   1.000
_cell.length_c   1.000
_cell.angle_alpha   90.00
_cell.angle_beta   90.00
_cell.angle_gamma   90.00
#
_symmetry.space_group_name_H-M   'P 1'
#
loop_
_entity.id
_entity.type
_entity.pdbx_description
1 polymer ?
#
loop_
_entity_poly.entity_id
_entity_poly.type
_entity_poly.pdbx_seq_one_letter_code
_entity_poly.pdbx_strand_id
1 'polypeptide(L)'
;MFSTFIRLFVFAVLLTASKVASSEAGRWQLSDEGAAFVNHLGRESLHLTKGEGTYLGPDFHNGVIEFDMAFKELPGFPGFRFRDQDGGQTAEAFYLRPDVPGKPDANQYTPVFHGMYAWQIYTGARYAAPVGYNYEGWTHFKFVVKGDQMDVYIDSEEPVLHVESLVQGDSKGGITFHGTYQGDYYISNFRVEHRDDVLIKGTPAELKQLPEGAIRQFGVATTPISAKVIEGALTLDASLLSGLAWTSLPVGETGAANLDRLLKRTNADNTALVRLVIHADEAKTVQMRYGFSDRMVMFLNRRAVASGNDGYGTRDFQFMGTVGYHAGIFLPLQKGRNELVVAVTEIFGGWAFLGAIADREGIRIE
;
A
#
# COMPACT_ATOMS: atom_id res chain seq x y z
N MET A 1 -56.06 20.02 18.73
CA MET A 1 -55.16 19.91 19.89
C MET A 1 -54.04 18.95 19.48
N PHE A 2 -53.00 19.49 18.84
CA PHE A 2 -51.88 18.71 18.31
C PHE A 2 -50.86 18.50 19.44
N SER A 3 -50.59 17.25 19.80
CA SER A 3 -49.52 16.90 20.75
C SER A 3 -48.28 16.50 19.97
N THR A 4 -47.28 17.38 19.98
CA THR A 4 -45.98 17.20 19.34
C THR A 4 -45.09 16.38 20.28
N PHE A 5 -44.83 15.12 19.95
CA PHE A 5 -43.80 14.32 20.63
C PHE A 5 -42.43 14.67 20.05
N ILE A 6 -41.64 15.46 20.79
CA ILE A 6 -40.22 15.66 20.52
C ILE A 6 -39.48 14.39 20.97
N ARG A 7 -38.95 13.62 20.02
CA ARG A 7 -37.98 12.55 20.31
C ARG A 7 -36.59 13.16 20.39
N LEU A 8 -36.07 13.28 21.61
CA LEU A 8 -34.68 13.62 21.89
C LEU A 8 -33.82 12.40 21.48
N PHE A 9 -33.09 12.49 20.37
CA PHE A 9 -32.05 11.52 20.04
C PHE A 9 -30.78 11.91 20.79
N VAL A 10 -30.47 11.19 21.86
CA VAL A 10 -29.15 11.22 22.49
C VAL A 10 -28.22 10.40 21.60
N PHE A 11 -27.35 11.07 20.85
CA PHE A 11 -26.20 10.42 20.23
C PHE A 11 -25.23 10.02 21.35
N ALA A 12 -25.30 8.76 21.77
CA ALA A 12 -24.23 8.16 22.55
C ALA A 12 -23.04 7.98 21.61
N VAL A 13 -22.03 8.84 21.73
CA VAL A 13 -20.70 8.56 21.20
C VAL A 13 -20.20 7.35 21.98
N LEU A 14 -20.25 6.18 21.36
CA LEU A 14 -19.55 5.00 21.84
C LEU A 14 -18.05 5.29 21.72
N LEU A 15 -17.46 5.81 22.80
CA LEU A 15 -16.03 5.71 23.01
C LEU A 15 -15.73 4.22 23.23
N THR A 16 -15.27 3.54 22.18
CA THR A 16 -14.71 2.19 22.31
C THR A 16 -13.43 2.30 23.12
N ALA A 17 -13.48 1.81 24.35
CA ALA A 17 -12.37 1.86 25.27
C ALA A 17 -11.47 0.63 25.04
N SER A 18 -10.47 0.78 24.19
CA SER A 18 -9.38 -0.19 24.02
C SER A 18 -8.79 -0.63 25.37
N LYS A 19 -8.48 -1.92 25.52
CA LYS A 19 -7.95 -2.47 26.77
C LYS A 19 -6.44 -2.26 26.88
N VAL A 20 -5.98 -1.66 27.98
CA VAL A 20 -4.55 -1.64 28.32
C VAL A 20 -4.18 -2.92 29.06
N ALA A 21 -3.10 -3.56 28.62
CA ALA A 21 -2.50 -4.74 29.23
C ALA A 21 -0.99 -4.53 29.46
N SER A 22 -0.39 -5.33 30.33
CA SER A 22 1.06 -5.33 30.58
C SER A 22 1.60 -6.73 30.39
N SER A 23 2.81 -6.81 29.86
CA SER A 23 3.61 -8.02 29.73
C SER A 23 5.03 -7.74 30.23
N GLU A 24 5.89 -8.77 30.26
CA GLU A 24 7.32 -8.58 30.54
C GLU A 24 7.98 -7.56 29.59
N ALA A 25 7.46 -7.43 28.35
CA ALA A 25 7.98 -6.51 27.33
C ALA A 25 7.46 -5.06 27.45
N GLY A 26 6.50 -4.78 28.35
CA GLY A 26 5.99 -3.44 28.61
C GLY A 26 4.47 -3.32 28.58
N ARG A 27 3.97 -2.11 28.32
CA ARG A 27 2.52 -1.83 28.26
C ARG A 27 2.02 -1.85 26.83
N TRP A 28 0.81 -2.34 26.66
CA TRP A 28 0.17 -2.57 25.37
C TRP A 28 -1.27 -2.07 25.38
N GLN A 29 -1.70 -1.50 24.27
CA GLN A 29 -3.10 -1.24 23.97
C GLN A 29 -3.58 -2.34 23.01
N LEU A 30 -4.57 -3.09 23.44
CA LEU A 30 -5.13 -4.20 22.66
C LEU A 30 -6.46 -3.78 22.05
N SER A 31 -6.74 -4.27 20.84
CA SER A 31 -8.09 -4.21 20.28
C SER A 31 -9.08 -4.96 21.16
N ASP A 32 -10.34 -4.52 21.13
CA ASP A 32 -11.40 -5.07 21.98
C ASP A 32 -11.65 -6.57 21.70
N GLU A 33 -11.47 -6.98 20.44
CA GLU A 33 -11.59 -8.35 19.99
C GLU A 33 -10.30 -8.82 19.32
N GLY A 34 -10.07 -10.13 19.34
CA GLY A 34 -9.01 -10.77 18.58
C GLY A 34 -7.58 -10.51 19.09
N ALA A 35 -7.41 -9.90 20.26
CA ALA A 35 -6.11 -9.65 20.90
C ALA A 35 -6.13 -9.96 22.41
N ALA A 36 -5.18 -10.76 22.89
CA ALA A 36 -5.02 -11.09 24.31
C ALA A 36 -3.59 -11.51 24.65
N PHE A 37 -3.19 -11.39 25.93
CA PHE A 37 -2.00 -12.08 26.43
C PHE A 37 -2.36 -13.49 26.92
N VAL A 38 -1.62 -14.48 26.45
CA VAL A 38 -1.80 -15.90 26.79
C VAL A 38 -0.44 -16.57 26.99
N ASN A 39 -0.43 -17.76 27.61
CA ASN A 39 0.74 -18.62 27.53
C ASN A 39 0.64 -19.49 26.27
N HIS A 40 1.68 -19.46 25.42
CA HIS A 40 1.80 -20.29 24.22
C HIS A 40 3.20 -20.88 24.17
N LEU A 41 3.31 -22.20 23.95
CA LEU A 41 4.58 -22.93 23.91
C LEU A 41 5.52 -22.60 25.10
N GLY A 42 4.94 -22.42 26.30
CA GLY A 42 5.67 -22.12 27.53
C GLY A 42 6.09 -20.65 27.71
N ARG A 43 5.71 -19.73 26.81
CA ARG A 43 6.05 -18.30 26.89
C ARG A 43 4.81 -17.43 26.97
N GLU A 44 4.87 -16.35 27.75
CA GLU A 44 3.88 -15.28 27.66
C GLU A 44 3.93 -14.67 26.25
N SER A 45 2.76 -14.55 25.62
CA SER A 45 2.64 -14.19 24.21
C SER A 45 1.46 -13.26 23.98
N LEU A 46 1.66 -12.24 23.15
CA LEU A 46 0.56 -11.50 22.54
C LEU A 46 -0.06 -12.38 21.46
N HIS A 47 -1.28 -12.86 21.69
CA HIS A 47 -2.06 -13.63 20.74
C HIS A 47 -2.97 -12.71 19.94
N LEU A 48 -2.87 -12.80 18.61
CA LEU A 48 -3.66 -12.06 17.64
C LEU A 48 -4.38 -13.03 16.70
N THR A 49 -5.62 -12.70 16.31
CA THR A 49 -6.39 -13.42 15.28
C THR A 49 -6.93 -12.46 14.23
N LYS A 50 -7.84 -11.57 14.65
CA LYS A 50 -8.38 -10.43 13.90
C LYS A 50 -8.32 -9.18 14.77
N GLY A 51 -7.14 -8.91 15.29
CA GLY A 51 -6.92 -7.89 16.30
C GLY A 51 -5.54 -7.28 16.18
N GLU A 52 -5.33 -6.24 16.98
CA GLU A 52 -4.10 -5.47 17.02
C GLU A 52 -3.60 -5.33 18.46
N GLY A 53 -2.27 -5.28 18.58
CA GLY A 53 -1.60 -4.89 19.83
C GLY A 53 -0.62 -3.78 19.54
N THR A 54 -0.92 -2.58 20.06
CA THR A 54 -0.05 -1.40 19.95
C THR A 54 0.84 -1.30 21.18
N TYR A 55 2.14 -1.24 20.95
CA TYR A 55 3.12 -1.05 22.02
C TYR A 55 3.06 0.40 22.53
N LEU A 56 2.87 0.58 23.83
CA LEU A 56 2.77 1.89 24.48
C LEU A 56 4.13 2.39 25.01
N GLY A 57 5.18 2.21 24.20
CA GLY A 57 6.52 2.77 24.45
C GLY A 57 6.77 4.06 23.68
N PRO A 58 8.01 4.55 23.66
CA PRO A 58 8.38 5.75 22.91
C PRO A 58 8.33 5.50 21.39
N ASP A 59 8.17 6.57 20.62
CA ASP A 59 8.21 6.51 19.15
C ASP A 59 9.54 5.91 18.66
N PHE A 60 9.43 4.95 17.75
CA PHE A 60 10.54 4.33 17.05
C PHE A 60 10.93 5.16 15.81
N HIS A 61 12.24 5.41 15.66
CA HIS A 61 12.84 6.08 14.51
C HIS A 61 13.91 5.16 13.92
N ASN A 62 15.10 5.14 14.54
CA ASN A 62 16.20 4.23 14.24
C ASN A 62 16.39 3.21 15.35
N GLY A 63 16.89 2.04 14.97
CA GLY A 63 17.27 1.01 15.93
C GLY A 63 16.93 -0.39 15.47
N VAL A 64 16.60 -1.25 16.43
CA VAL A 64 16.34 -2.67 16.22
C VAL A 64 15.00 -3.06 16.81
N ILE A 65 14.16 -3.72 16.03
CA ILE A 65 12.91 -4.36 16.49
C ILE A 65 13.10 -5.87 16.37
N GLU A 66 12.93 -6.60 17.47
CA GLU A 66 13.09 -8.05 17.54
C GLU A 66 11.87 -8.69 18.20
N PHE A 67 11.46 -9.84 17.68
CA PHE A 67 10.42 -10.67 18.28
C PHE A 67 10.45 -12.09 17.73
N ASP A 68 9.83 -13.01 18.45
CA ASP A 68 9.56 -14.35 17.99
C ASP A 68 8.07 -14.47 17.65
N MET A 69 7.73 -15.12 16.54
CA MET A 69 6.34 -15.40 16.17
C MET A 69 6.11 -16.90 15.94
N ALA A 70 5.02 -17.42 16.50
CA ALA A 70 4.52 -18.77 16.21
C ALA A 70 3.15 -18.67 15.52
N PHE A 71 2.96 -19.47 14.47
CA PHE A 71 1.74 -19.52 13.66
C PHE A 71 1.66 -20.84 12.90
N LYS A 72 0.49 -21.12 12.31
CA LYS A 72 0.25 -22.31 11.49
C LYS A 72 0.26 -21.95 10.00
N GLU A 73 0.39 -22.98 9.15
CA GLU A 73 0.20 -22.89 7.70
C GLU A 73 -1.28 -22.71 7.37
N LEU A 74 -1.80 -21.52 7.66
CA LEU A 74 -3.18 -21.11 7.41
C LEU A 74 -3.20 -19.76 6.69
N PRO A 75 -4.18 -19.53 5.81
CA PRO A 75 -4.32 -18.25 5.15
C PRO A 75 -4.42 -17.08 6.14
N GLY A 76 -3.64 -16.04 5.88
CA GLY A 76 -3.79 -14.76 6.56
C GLY A 76 -2.59 -13.84 6.41
N PHE A 77 -2.68 -12.67 7.03
CA PHE A 77 -1.71 -11.60 6.90
C PHE A 77 -1.30 -11.06 8.28
N PRO A 78 -0.56 -11.84 9.08
CA PRO A 78 0.04 -11.31 10.29
C PRO A 78 1.22 -10.42 9.94
N GLY A 79 1.51 -9.48 10.82
CA GLY A 79 2.62 -8.58 10.62
C GLY A 79 2.66 -7.50 11.69
N PHE A 80 3.39 -6.45 11.39
CA PHE A 80 3.41 -5.26 12.22
C PHE A 80 3.57 -4.00 11.35
N ARG A 81 3.12 -2.89 11.93
CA ARG A 81 3.43 -1.54 11.49
C ARG A 81 4.49 -0.97 12.40
N PHE A 82 5.41 -0.20 11.84
CA PHE A 82 6.41 0.58 12.56
C PHE A 82 6.47 1.98 11.98
N ARG A 83 6.99 2.91 12.79
CA ARG A 83 6.79 4.35 12.54
C ARG A 83 5.31 4.67 12.32
N ASP A 84 4.47 3.97 13.08
CA ASP A 84 3.02 4.01 12.97
C ASP A 84 2.49 5.34 13.53
N GLN A 85 1.84 6.13 12.68
CA GLN A 85 1.31 7.45 12.99
C GLN A 85 -0.20 7.46 12.84
N ASP A 86 -0.84 8.23 13.73
CA ASP A 86 -2.27 8.48 13.72
C ASP A 86 -3.13 7.19 13.71
N GLY A 87 -2.64 6.14 14.38
CA GLY A 87 -3.37 4.87 14.55
C GLY A 87 -3.48 4.06 13.25
N GLY A 88 -2.37 3.88 12.54
CA GLY A 88 -2.30 3.11 11.31
C GLY A 88 -2.60 3.91 10.06
N GLN A 89 -2.84 5.22 10.17
CA GLN A 89 -3.15 6.03 9.00
C GLN A 89 -1.92 6.27 8.12
N THR A 90 -0.74 6.42 8.71
CA THR A 90 0.52 6.53 7.98
C THR A 90 1.55 5.67 8.69
N ALA A 91 2.13 4.70 8.00
CA ALA A 91 3.11 3.79 8.61
C ALA A 91 3.99 3.13 7.55
N GLU A 92 5.07 2.53 8.01
CA GLU A 92 5.71 1.42 7.31
C GLU A 92 5.14 0.10 7.85
N ALA A 93 5.00 -0.92 6.99
CA ALA A 93 4.49 -2.22 7.40
C ALA A 93 5.30 -3.37 6.83
N PHE A 94 5.35 -4.46 7.57
CA PHE A 94 5.85 -5.74 7.11
C PHE A 94 4.85 -6.83 7.51
N TYR A 95 4.45 -7.64 6.53
CA TYR A 95 3.48 -8.71 6.75
C TYR A 95 3.90 -10.01 6.06
N LEU A 96 3.31 -11.11 6.52
CA LEU A 96 3.60 -12.47 6.09
C LEU A 96 2.38 -13.08 5.40
N ARG A 97 2.58 -14.12 4.61
CA ARG A 97 1.55 -15.02 4.09
C ARG A 97 1.89 -16.45 4.50
N PRO A 98 1.42 -16.91 5.66
CA PRO A 98 1.81 -18.21 6.20
C PRO A 98 1.37 -19.41 5.37
N ASP A 99 0.40 -19.27 4.45
CA ASP A 99 -0.10 -20.34 3.59
C ASP A 99 0.69 -20.55 2.29
N VAL A 100 1.66 -19.67 2.01
CA VAL A 100 2.50 -19.74 0.81
C VAL A 100 4.00 -19.55 1.13
N PRO A 101 4.56 -20.29 2.09
CA PRO A 101 5.96 -20.14 2.49
C PRO A 101 6.92 -20.32 1.30
N GLY A 102 8.02 -19.56 1.31
CA GLY A 102 9.05 -19.63 0.26
C GLY A 102 8.61 -19.11 -1.11
N LYS A 103 7.39 -18.56 -1.26
CA LYS A 103 6.99 -17.85 -2.48
C LYS A 103 7.54 -16.42 -2.50
N PRO A 104 7.73 -15.82 -3.69
CA PRO A 104 8.32 -14.48 -3.82
C PRO A 104 7.58 -13.36 -3.05
N ASP A 105 6.32 -13.56 -2.70
CA ASP A 105 5.43 -12.63 -1.99
C ASP A 105 5.05 -13.11 -0.59
N ALA A 106 5.75 -14.11 -0.04
CA ALA A 106 5.46 -14.70 1.26
C ALA A 106 5.74 -13.78 2.46
N ASN A 107 6.72 -12.88 2.32
CA ASN A 107 7.11 -11.90 3.33
C ASN A 107 7.28 -10.57 2.62
N GLN A 108 6.51 -9.54 2.97
CA GLN A 108 6.45 -8.32 2.18
C GLN A 108 6.46 -7.07 3.05
N TYR A 109 7.37 -6.16 2.71
CA TYR A 109 7.34 -4.77 3.10
C TYR A 109 6.34 -3.99 2.21
N THR A 110 5.57 -3.11 2.83
CA THR A 110 4.69 -2.17 2.12
C THR A 110 4.42 -0.93 2.97
N PRO A 111 4.35 0.27 2.37
CA PRO A 111 3.91 1.46 3.09
C PRO A 111 2.39 1.50 3.26
N VAL A 112 1.95 2.23 4.28
CA VAL A 112 0.55 2.48 4.58
C VAL A 112 0.22 3.95 4.39
N PHE A 113 -0.74 4.25 3.53
CA PHE A 113 -1.25 5.60 3.28
C PHE A 113 -2.74 5.67 3.59
N HIS A 114 -3.12 6.62 4.44
CA HIS A 114 -4.49 6.81 4.91
C HIS A 114 -5.17 5.53 5.43
N GLY A 115 -4.40 4.60 6.02
CA GLY A 115 -4.89 3.30 6.50
C GLY A 115 -4.89 2.19 5.44
N MET A 116 -4.41 2.46 4.23
CA MET A 116 -4.36 1.50 3.13
C MET A 116 -2.93 1.03 2.85
N TYR A 117 -2.75 -0.28 2.81
CA TYR A 117 -1.48 -0.92 2.49
C TYR A 117 -1.29 -0.91 0.97
N ALA A 118 -0.18 -0.36 0.48
CA ALA A 118 0.10 -0.20 -0.94
C ALA A 118 0.80 -1.41 -1.60
N TRP A 119 0.47 -2.63 -1.15
CA TRP A 119 1.21 -3.84 -1.48
C TRP A 119 1.14 -4.26 -2.96
N GLN A 120 0.16 -3.80 -3.73
CA GLN A 120 0.07 -4.03 -5.18
C GLN A 120 1.05 -3.15 -5.97
N ILE A 121 1.54 -2.05 -5.38
CA ILE A 121 2.50 -1.13 -5.99
C ILE A 121 3.93 -1.59 -5.71
N TYR A 122 4.23 -1.95 -4.46
CA TYR A 122 5.59 -2.27 -3.99
C TYR A 122 5.80 -3.79 -3.96
N THR A 123 6.12 -4.37 -5.13
CA THR A 123 6.22 -5.83 -5.31
C THR A 123 7.58 -6.29 -5.84
N GLY A 124 7.91 -7.57 -5.61
CA GLY A 124 9.13 -8.19 -6.08
C GLY A 124 10.31 -8.09 -5.10
N ALA A 125 11.50 -8.51 -5.54
CA ALA A 125 12.65 -8.80 -4.68
C ALA A 125 13.21 -7.60 -3.88
N ARG A 126 12.82 -6.36 -4.18
CA ARG A 126 13.17 -5.17 -3.39
C ARG A 126 12.24 -4.93 -2.20
N TYR A 127 11.09 -5.60 -2.17
CA TYR A 127 10.07 -5.42 -1.15
C TYR A 127 9.57 -6.72 -0.55
N ALA A 128 10.01 -7.87 -1.06
CA ALA A 128 9.57 -9.17 -0.58
C ALA A 128 10.66 -10.22 -0.63
N ALA A 129 10.60 -11.17 0.30
CA ALA A 129 11.56 -12.26 0.45
C ALA A 129 10.87 -13.64 0.52
N PRO A 130 11.39 -14.65 -0.20
CA PRO A 130 10.88 -16.02 -0.17
C PRO A 130 11.48 -16.82 0.99
N VAL A 131 11.00 -16.59 2.21
CA VAL A 131 11.41 -17.34 3.40
C VAL A 131 10.37 -18.43 3.73
N GLY A 132 10.85 -19.63 4.09
CA GLY A 132 10.03 -20.70 4.64
C GLY A 132 10.03 -20.65 6.16
N TYR A 133 8.99 -21.22 6.79
CA TYR A 133 8.80 -21.13 8.23
C TYR A 133 8.88 -22.50 8.91
N ASN A 134 9.24 -22.49 10.20
CA ASN A 134 9.05 -23.63 11.07
C ASN A 134 7.71 -23.49 11.83
N TYR A 135 6.69 -24.24 11.42
CA TYR A 135 5.37 -24.19 12.05
C TYR A 135 5.26 -24.94 13.39
N GLU A 136 6.28 -25.70 13.78
CA GLU A 136 6.29 -26.44 15.05
C GLU A 136 6.83 -25.60 16.23
N GLY A 137 7.22 -24.36 15.98
CA GLY A 137 7.85 -23.52 16.99
C GLY A 137 7.84 -22.04 16.67
N TRP A 138 8.88 -21.37 17.14
CA TRP A 138 9.07 -19.94 17.01
C TRP A 138 9.95 -19.63 15.80
N THR A 139 9.49 -18.74 14.94
CA THR A 139 10.31 -18.07 13.92
C THR A 139 10.78 -16.74 14.50
N HIS A 140 12.09 -16.51 14.51
CA HIS A 140 12.71 -15.29 15.01
C HIS A 140 12.77 -14.21 13.91
N PHE A 141 12.29 -13.02 14.23
CA PHE A 141 12.30 -11.86 13.35
C PHE A 141 13.14 -10.73 13.96
N LYS A 142 13.96 -10.12 13.12
CA LYS A 142 14.75 -8.93 13.46
C LYS A 142 14.69 -7.92 12.32
N PHE A 143 14.44 -6.67 12.67
CA PHE A 143 14.41 -5.53 11.77
C PHE A 143 15.41 -4.50 12.23
N VAL A 144 16.38 -4.15 11.38
CA VAL A 144 17.35 -3.08 11.64
C VAL A 144 16.97 -1.90 10.76
N VAL A 145 16.60 -0.77 11.36
CA VAL A 145 16.08 0.40 10.64
C VAL A 145 16.99 1.60 10.89
N LYS A 146 17.42 2.26 9.81
CA LYS A 146 18.28 3.43 9.85
C LYS A 146 17.90 4.45 8.78
N GLY A 147 17.48 5.64 9.18
CA GLY A 147 17.01 6.66 8.24
C GLY A 147 15.83 6.13 7.43
N ASP A 148 15.96 6.05 6.11
CA ASP A 148 14.98 5.43 5.21
C ASP A 148 15.38 4.02 4.75
N GLN A 149 16.32 3.36 5.40
CA GLN A 149 16.75 2.00 5.06
C GLN A 149 16.31 0.98 6.11
N MET A 150 16.07 -0.26 5.68
CA MET A 150 15.75 -1.37 6.58
C MET A 150 16.35 -2.69 6.09
N ASP A 151 16.98 -3.42 7.00
CA ASP A 151 17.28 -4.85 6.83
C ASP A 151 16.29 -5.70 7.62
N VAL A 152 15.82 -6.77 6.99
CA VAL A 152 14.97 -7.80 7.61
C VAL A 152 15.72 -9.11 7.71
N TYR A 153 15.64 -9.75 8.87
CA TYR A 153 16.20 -11.06 9.17
C TYR A 153 15.06 -11.96 9.67
N ILE A 154 14.98 -13.17 9.14
CA ILE A 154 13.97 -14.16 9.50
C ILE A 154 14.71 -15.49 9.66
N ASP A 155 14.84 -15.99 10.90
CA ASP A 155 15.64 -17.16 11.27
C ASP A 155 17.03 -17.21 10.58
N SER A 156 17.68 -16.04 10.48
CA SER A 156 18.91 -15.86 9.71
C SER A 156 19.85 -14.84 10.35
N GLU A 157 21.15 -15.11 10.24
CA GLU A 157 22.22 -14.17 10.62
C GLU A 157 22.49 -13.11 9.54
N GLU A 158 22.14 -13.40 8.29
CA GLU A 158 22.24 -12.49 7.15
C GLU A 158 20.86 -11.94 6.76
N PRO A 159 20.78 -10.69 6.26
CA PRO A 159 19.51 -10.08 5.90
C PRO A 159 18.87 -10.83 4.72
N VAL A 160 17.60 -11.21 4.87
CA VAL A 160 16.80 -11.88 3.84
C VAL A 160 16.11 -10.88 2.90
N LEU A 161 15.94 -9.64 3.36
CA LEU A 161 15.44 -8.51 2.58
C LEU A 161 16.20 -7.24 2.99
N HIS A 162 16.61 -6.46 1.99
CA HIS A 162 17.07 -5.10 2.18
C HIS A 162 16.12 -4.15 1.46
N VAL A 163 15.52 -3.22 2.21
CA VAL A 163 14.70 -2.13 1.68
C VAL A 163 15.56 -0.87 1.63
N GLU A 164 15.94 -0.48 0.42
CA GLU A 164 16.83 0.68 0.15
C GLU A 164 16.18 2.01 0.47
N SER A 165 14.85 2.11 0.32
CA SER A 165 14.12 3.34 0.58
C SER A 165 12.71 3.02 1.07
N LEU A 166 12.52 3.21 2.37
CA LEU A 166 11.26 3.25 3.07
C LEU A 166 10.44 4.41 2.51
N VAL A 167 9.23 4.10 2.06
CA VAL A 167 8.44 4.96 1.18
C VAL A 167 7.81 6.14 1.92
N GLN A 168 7.60 6.04 3.24
CA GLN A 168 7.27 7.17 4.10
C GLN A 168 8.48 8.05 4.44
N GLY A 169 9.67 7.64 4.02
CA GLY A 169 10.92 8.36 4.22
C GLY A 169 11.41 8.31 5.67
N ASP A 170 12.23 9.30 6.02
CA ASP A 170 12.80 9.44 7.36
C ASP A 170 11.74 9.96 8.34
N SER A 171 11.10 9.03 9.06
CA SER A 171 9.94 9.30 9.92
C SER A 171 10.03 8.53 11.24
N LYS A 172 9.15 8.84 12.19
CA LYS A 172 9.08 8.15 13.49
C LYS A 172 7.64 7.92 13.93
N GLY A 173 7.41 6.95 14.79
CA GLY A 173 6.07 6.65 15.32
C GLY A 173 6.03 5.32 16.08
N GLY A 174 4.83 4.85 16.38
CA GLY A 174 4.60 3.66 17.19
C GLY A 174 4.94 2.33 16.50
N ILE A 175 4.74 1.25 17.24
CA ILE A 175 4.82 -0.14 16.77
C ILE A 175 3.49 -0.82 17.07
N THR A 176 2.85 -1.38 16.04
CA THR A 176 1.56 -2.08 16.17
C THR A 176 1.59 -3.42 15.46
N PHE A 177 1.44 -4.51 16.22
CA PHE A 177 1.27 -5.84 15.65
C PHE A 177 -0.18 -6.06 15.24
N HIS A 178 -0.40 -6.78 14.16
CA HIS A 178 -1.72 -7.16 13.69
C HIS A 178 -1.76 -8.62 13.26
N GLY A 179 -2.92 -9.24 13.47
CA GLY A 179 -3.29 -10.54 12.92
C GLY A 179 -4.58 -10.38 12.14
N THR A 180 -4.68 -11.03 10.98
CA THR A 180 -5.90 -11.01 10.17
C THR A 180 -6.26 -12.39 9.62
N TYR A 181 -7.51 -12.51 9.17
CA TYR A 181 -8.06 -13.66 8.46
C TYR A 181 -8.22 -14.94 9.33
N GLN A 182 -7.64 -16.08 8.95
CA GLN A 182 -7.96 -17.39 9.56
C GLN A 182 -6.93 -17.88 10.60
N GLY A 183 -5.76 -17.25 10.70
CA GLY A 183 -4.67 -17.70 11.57
C GLY A 183 -4.77 -17.22 13.02
N ASP A 184 -4.15 -17.99 13.91
CA ASP A 184 -3.73 -17.58 15.24
C ASP A 184 -2.24 -17.23 15.21
N TYR A 185 -1.88 -16.06 15.72
CA TYR A 185 -0.52 -15.56 15.69
C TYR A 185 -0.08 -15.21 17.11
N TYR A 186 1.03 -15.79 17.56
CA TYR A 186 1.56 -15.59 18.89
C TYR A 186 2.89 -14.86 18.78
N ILE A 187 3.00 -13.67 19.38
CA ILE A 187 4.21 -12.86 19.41
C ILE A 187 4.79 -12.92 20.82
N SER A 188 6.05 -13.31 20.95
CA SER A 188 6.77 -13.36 22.23
C SER A 188 8.18 -12.78 22.08
N ASN A 189 8.90 -12.62 23.20
CA ASN A 189 10.25 -12.05 23.23
C ASN A 189 10.41 -10.70 22.50
N PHE A 190 9.33 -9.91 22.45
CA PHE A 190 9.37 -8.59 21.81
C PHE A 190 10.35 -7.66 22.51
N ARG A 191 11.23 -7.04 21.74
CA ARG A 191 12.22 -6.05 22.19
C ARG A 191 12.34 -4.94 21.14
N VAL A 192 12.51 -3.72 21.62
CA VAL A 192 12.85 -2.58 20.77
C VAL A 192 14.05 -1.85 21.39
N GLU A 193 15.07 -1.64 20.58
CA GLU A 193 16.25 -0.83 20.92
C GLU A 193 16.20 0.45 20.10
N HIS A 194 16.35 1.61 20.75
CA HIS A 194 16.39 2.92 20.10
C HIS A 194 17.84 3.41 20.04
N ARG A 195 18.45 3.42 18.85
CA ARG A 195 19.80 3.96 18.63
C ARG A 195 20.07 4.29 17.16
N ASP A 196 20.87 5.31 16.93
CA ASP A 196 21.20 5.82 15.57
C ASP A 196 22.41 5.15 14.91
N ASP A 197 23.26 4.50 15.71
CA ASP A 197 24.52 3.88 15.28
C ASP A 197 24.36 2.43 14.80
N VAL A 198 23.12 1.99 14.54
CA VAL A 198 22.86 0.71 13.86
C VAL A 198 23.53 0.66 12.48
N LEU A 199 23.85 -0.57 12.05
CA LEU A 199 24.51 -0.85 10.79
C LEU A 199 23.56 -1.62 9.87
N ILE A 200 23.36 -1.07 8.67
CA ILE A 200 22.77 -1.77 7.54
C ILE A 200 23.86 -2.65 6.93
N LYS A 201 23.56 -3.94 6.76
CA LYS A 201 24.42 -4.94 6.15
C LYS A 201 23.90 -5.41 4.79
N GLY A 202 22.59 -5.33 4.60
CA GLY A 202 21.93 -5.79 3.39
C GLY A 202 22.34 -5.00 2.16
N THR A 203 22.16 -5.63 1.00
CA THR A 203 22.36 -5.00 -0.29
C THR A 203 21.03 -5.05 -1.04
N PRO A 204 20.58 -3.95 -1.67
CA PRO A 204 19.33 -3.95 -2.40
C PRO A 204 19.36 -4.95 -3.55
N ALA A 205 18.24 -5.63 -3.77
CA ALA A 205 18.03 -6.34 -5.03
C ALA A 205 18.09 -5.35 -6.21
N GLU A 206 18.48 -5.83 -7.39
CA GLU A 206 18.61 -5.00 -8.59
C GLU A 206 17.35 -4.17 -8.85
N LEU A 207 17.53 -2.86 -9.07
CA LEU A 207 16.43 -1.99 -9.47
C LEU A 207 16.08 -2.28 -10.93
N LYS A 208 14.87 -2.78 -11.16
CA LYS A 208 14.35 -2.98 -12.52
C LYS A 208 14.33 -1.64 -13.27
N GLN A 209 14.99 -1.59 -14.42
CA GLN A 209 14.94 -0.40 -15.26
C GLN A 209 13.51 -0.16 -15.75
N LEU A 210 13.05 1.09 -15.67
CA LEU A 210 11.79 1.47 -16.27
C LEU A 210 11.85 1.31 -17.79
N PRO A 211 10.74 0.96 -18.45
CA PRO A 211 10.71 0.86 -19.90
C PRO A 211 11.12 2.19 -20.54
N GLU A 212 11.67 2.11 -21.75
CA GLU A 212 11.98 3.28 -22.55
C GLU A 212 10.73 4.17 -22.69
N GLY A 213 10.95 5.48 -22.56
CA GLY A 213 9.86 6.44 -22.63
C GLY A 213 8.89 6.40 -21.46
N ALA A 214 9.26 5.80 -20.32
CA ALA A 214 8.50 5.92 -19.07
C ALA A 214 8.21 7.38 -18.74
N ILE A 215 6.94 7.66 -18.45
CA ILE A 215 6.47 8.97 -18.00
C ILE A 215 6.88 9.12 -16.54
N ARG A 216 7.51 10.25 -16.20
CA ARG A 216 8.14 10.47 -14.89
C ARG A 216 7.29 11.25 -13.91
N GLN A 217 6.21 11.86 -14.39
CA GLN A 217 5.27 12.61 -13.58
C GLN A 217 3.92 12.67 -14.28
N PHE A 218 2.86 12.84 -13.49
CA PHE A 218 1.50 13.03 -13.99
C PHE A 218 0.83 14.18 -13.28
N GLY A 219 -0.09 14.88 -13.96
CA GLY A 219 -1.02 15.76 -13.26
C GLY A 219 -2.10 14.92 -12.57
N VAL A 220 -2.36 15.14 -11.30
CA VAL A 220 -3.39 14.41 -10.54
C VAL A 220 -4.36 15.41 -9.94
N ALA A 221 -5.66 15.20 -10.15
CA ALA A 221 -6.68 15.99 -9.50
C ALA A 221 -6.66 15.72 -7.98
N THR A 222 -6.69 16.76 -7.16
CA THR A 222 -6.55 16.62 -5.69
C THR A 222 -7.83 16.15 -4.99
N THR A 223 -8.91 15.94 -5.73
CA THR A 223 -10.20 15.49 -5.19
C THR A 223 -10.66 14.27 -6.01
N PRO A 224 -10.89 13.12 -5.36
CA PRO A 224 -11.43 11.95 -6.05
C PRO A 224 -12.91 12.16 -6.36
N ILE A 225 -13.41 11.40 -7.32
CA ILE A 225 -14.82 11.36 -7.71
C ILE A 225 -15.39 9.95 -7.51
N SER A 226 -16.71 9.84 -7.60
CA SER A 226 -17.38 8.54 -7.53
C SER A 226 -17.18 7.75 -8.81
N ALA A 227 -16.83 6.47 -8.69
CA ALA A 227 -16.68 5.59 -9.85
C ALA A 227 -17.96 5.46 -10.69
N LYS A 228 -19.12 5.65 -10.06
CA LYS A 228 -20.45 5.58 -10.71
C LYS A 228 -20.64 6.56 -11.87
N VAL A 229 -19.89 7.66 -11.89
CA VAL A 229 -20.00 8.68 -12.96
C VAL A 229 -19.04 8.42 -14.13
N ILE A 230 -18.09 7.50 -13.97
CA ILE A 230 -17.06 7.19 -14.96
C ILE A 230 -17.22 5.78 -15.52
N GLU A 231 -17.61 4.81 -14.70
CA GLU A 231 -17.73 3.41 -15.13
C GLU A 231 -18.71 3.28 -16.30
N GLY A 232 -18.21 2.74 -17.42
CA GLY A 232 -18.99 2.60 -18.66
C GLY A 232 -19.20 3.89 -19.45
N ALA A 233 -18.66 5.03 -19.02
CA ALA A 233 -18.77 6.28 -19.77
C ALA A 233 -17.96 6.21 -21.08
N LEU A 234 -18.61 6.52 -22.21
CA LEU A 234 -17.96 6.61 -23.51
C LEU A 234 -17.33 7.98 -23.76
N THR A 235 -17.73 8.98 -22.97
CA THR A 235 -17.21 10.34 -23.03
C THR A 235 -17.00 10.89 -21.62
N LEU A 236 -15.92 11.63 -21.43
CA LEU A 236 -15.65 12.36 -20.21
C LEU A 236 -16.38 13.71 -20.23
N ASP A 237 -17.35 13.87 -19.32
CA ASP A 237 -18.03 15.15 -19.15
C ASP A 237 -17.03 16.21 -18.67
N ALA A 238 -16.98 17.35 -19.36
CA ALA A 238 -16.12 18.47 -19.00
C ALA A 238 -16.49 19.07 -17.64
N SER A 239 -17.74 18.92 -17.20
CA SER A 239 -18.18 19.37 -15.88
C SER A 239 -17.40 18.69 -14.75
N LEU A 240 -17.00 17.43 -14.95
CA LEU A 240 -16.22 16.65 -13.98
C LEU A 240 -14.78 17.17 -13.83
N LEU A 241 -14.27 17.93 -14.80
CA LEU A 241 -12.93 18.52 -14.76
C LEU A 241 -12.93 19.97 -14.26
N SER A 242 -14.11 20.61 -14.27
CA SER A 242 -14.26 22.02 -13.92
C SER A 242 -13.98 22.25 -12.44
N GLY A 243 -13.12 23.21 -12.14
CA GLY A 243 -12.80 23.59 -10.76
C GLY A 243 -11.88 22.60 -10.01
N LEU A 244 -11.40 21.53 -10.64
CA LEU A 244 -10.41 20.65 -10.03
C LEU A 244 -9.06 21.35 -9.92
N ALA A 245 -8.45 21.26 -8.74
CA ALA A 245 -7.04 21.57 -8.55
C ALA A 245 -6.19 20.37 -9.02
N TRP A 246 -5.10 20.66 -9.72
CA TRP A 246 -4.19 19.67 -10.28
C TRP A 246 -2.80 19.82 -9.68
N THR A 247 -2.23 18.71 -9.23
CA THR A 247 -0.89 18.65 -8.66
C THR A 247 -0.01 17.75 -9.51
N SER A 248 1.24 18.17 -9.77
CA SER A 248 2.21 17.27 -10.40
C SER A 248 2.67 16.22 -9.39
N LEU A 249 2.49 14.95 -9.73
CA LEU A 249 2.90 13.81 -8.93
C LEU A 249 4.02 13.04 -9.66
N PRO A 250 5.26 13.04 -9.14
CA PRO A 250 6.34 12.23 -9.72
C PRO A 250 6.08 10.73 -9.49
N VAL A 251 6.67 9.91 -10.37
CA VAL A 251 6.66 8.45 -10.21
C VAL A 251 7.82 7.99 -9.32
N GLY A 252 7.58 6.94 -8.54
CA GLY A 252 8.61 6.30 -7.71
C GLY A 252 9.51 5.33 -8.49
N GLU A 253 10.34 4.58 -7.77
CA GLU A 253 11.27 3.60 -8.38
C GLU A 253 10.57 2.46 -9.14
N THR A 254 9.30 2.17 -8.81
CA THR A 254 8.45 1.21 -9.53
C THR A 254 7.93 1.75 -10.88
N GLY A 255 8.10 3.04 -11.15
CA GLY A 255 7.52 3.74 -12.29
C GLY A 255 6.05 4.13 -12.11
N ALA A 256 5.45 3.79 -10.96
CA ALA A 256 4.10 4.18 -10.59
C ALA A 256 4.06 5.57 -9.95
N ALA A 257 3.09 6.38 -10.37
CA ALA A 257 2.59 7.48 -9.58
C ALA A 257 1.68 6.90 -8.49
N ASN A 258 2.14 6.94 -7.24
CA ASN A 258 1.37 6.49 -6.08
C ASN A 258 0.36 7.58 -5.69
N LEU A 259 -0.88 7.43 -6.11
CA LEU A 259 -1.98 8.38 -5.94
C LEU A 259 -2.38 8.54 -4.47
N ASP A 260 -2.10 7.53 -3.63
CA ASP A 260 -2.34 7.59 -2.19
C ASP A 260 -1.52 8.66 -1.47
N ARG A 261 -0.45 9.19 -2.11
CA ARG A 261 0.30 10.33 -1.59
C ARG A 261 -0.51 11.63 -1.58
N LEU A 262 -1.56 11.71 -2.40
CA LEU A 262 -2.38 12.91 -2.56
C LEU A 262 -3.83 12.69 -2.15
N LEU A 263 -4.32 11.45 -2.23
CA LEU A 263 -5.74 11.14 -2.20
C LEU A 263 -6.06 10.12 -1.12
N LYS A 264 -7.11 10.42 -0.35
CA LYS A 264 -7.78 9.44 0.53
C LYS A 264 -9.08 9.01 -0.12
N ARG A 265 -9.19 7.72 -0.45
CA ARG A 265 -10.45 7.16 -0.94
C ARG A 265 -11.50 7.03 0.17
N THR A 266 -12.76 7.08 -0.23
CA THR A 266 -13.90 6.61 0.57
C THR A 266 -14.68 5.57 -0.24
N ASN A 267 -15.71 4.95 0.35
CA ASN A 267 -16.59 4.05 -0.42
C ASN A 267 -17.40 4.79 -1.49
N ALA A 268 -17.61 6.11 -1.33
CA ALA A 268 -18.36 6.92 -2.29
C ALA A 268 -17.45 7.49 -3.39
N ASP A 269 -16.28 8.00 -2.98
CA ASP A 269 -15.31 8.70 -3.82
C ASP A 269 -13.97 7.94 -3.81
N ASN A 270 -13.81 7.10 -4.82
CA ASN A 270 -12.70 6.17 -4.97
C ASN A 270 -12.11 6.17 -6.38
N THR A 271 -12.35 7.22 -7.17
CA THR A 271 -11.80 7.36 -8.53
C THR A 271 -10.95 8.63 -8.66
N ALA A 272 -9.68 8.45 -8.97
CA ALA A 272 -8.69 9.51 -9.14
C ALA A 272 -8.62 9.86 -10.61
N LEU A 273 -8.51 11.15 -10.92
CA LEU A 273 -8.28 11.62 -12.27
C LEU A 273 -6.81 11.97 -12.45
N VAL A 274 -6.15 11.23 -13.34
CA VAL A 274 -4.77 11.43 -13.75
C VAL A 274 -4.77 12.04 -15.15
N ARG A 275 -3.95 13.06 -15.38
CA ARG A 275 -3.87 13.80 -16.64
C ARG A 275 -2.45 13.77 -17.19
N LEU A 276 -2.37 13.62 -18.51
CA LEU A 276 -1.17 13.83 -19.31
C LEU A 276 -1.53 14.65 -20.54
N VAL A 277 -0.71 15.66 -20.87
CA VAL A 277 -0.89 16.44 -22.10
C VAL A 277 0.21 16.07 -23.07
N ILE A 278 -0.19 15.70 -24.29
CA ILE A 278 0.71 15.26 -25.36
C ILE A 278 0.55 16.22 -26.54
N HIS A 279 1.62 16.90 -26.90
CA HIS A 279 1.70 17.72 -28.10
C HIS A 279 2.28 16.89 -29.23
N ALA A 280 1.63 16.87 -30.39
CA ALA A 280 2.12 16.21 -31.58
C ALA A 280 2.27 17.22 -32.73
N ASP A 281 3.39 17.16 -33.46
CA ASP A 281 3.67 18.08 -34.57
C ASP A 281 2.76 17.82 -35.79
N GLU A 282 2.28 16.58 -35.91
CA GLU A 282 1.31 16.11 -36.90
C GLU A 282 0.36 15.08 -36.28
N ALA A 283 -0.70 14.72 -37.01
CA ALA A 283 -1.56 13.64 -36.59
C ALA A 283 -0.82 12.30 -36.77
N LYS A 284 -0.61 11.57 -35.68
CA LYS A 284 0.09 10.29 -35.69
C LYS A 284 -0.46 9.35 -34.62
N THR A 285 -0.28 8.05 -34.83
CA THR A 285 -0.61 7.03 -33.83
C THR A 285 0.66 6.64 -33.09
N VAL A 286 0.61 6.68 -31.75
CA VAL A 286 1.71 6.22 -30.89
C VAL A 286 1.25 5.09 -29.99
N GLN A 287 2.14 4.15 -29.68
CA GLN A 287 1.87 3.12 -28.68
C GLN A 287 2.18 3.64 -27.28
N MET A 288 1.24 3.49 -26.36
CA MET A 288 1.43 3.69 -24.94
C MET A 288 1.34 2.34 -24.23
N ARG A 289 2.34 2.00 -23.42
CA ARG A 289 2.25 0.93 -22.41
C ARG A 289 1.81 1.54 -21.09
N TYR A 290 0.98 0.84 -20.33
CA TYR A 290 0.44 1.37 -19.08
C TYR A 290 0.08 0.27 -18.08
N GLY A 291 -0.22 0.70 -16.86
CA GLY A 291 -0.69 -0.10 -15.74
C GLY A 291 -1.46 0.78 -14.76
N PHE A 292 -2.37 0.18 -14.01
CA PHE A 292 -3.29 0.88 -13.12
C PHE A 292 -3.69 -0.04 -11.97
N SER A 293 -4.11 0.55 -10.85
CA SER A 293 -4.73 -0.21 -9.76
C SER A 293 -6.19 -0.50 -10.06
N ASP A 294 -6.62 -1.70 -9.71
CA ASP A 294 -7.99 -2.21 -9.71
C ASP A 294 -8.81 -1.95 -10.98
N ARG A 295 -9.29 -0.74 -11.26
CA ARG A 295 -10.12 -0.45 -12.43
C ARG A 295 -9.75 0.87 -13.08
N MET A 296 -9.95 0.97 -14.38
CA MET A 296 -9.60 2.19 -15.11
C MET A 296 -10.49 2.44 -16.32
N VAL A 297 -10.72 3.71 -16.61
CA VAL A 297 -11.20 4.21 -17.92
C VAL A 297 -10.26 5.32 -18.39
N MET A 298 -9.77 5.20 -19.63
CA MET A 298 -8.85 6.16 -20.25
C MET A 298 -9.56 6.91 -21.36
N PHE A 299 -9.45 8.23 -21.34
CA PHE A 299 -10.07 9.15 -22.28
C PHE A 299 -8.99 9.93 -23.03
N LEU A 300 -9.02 9.90 -24.36
CA LEU A 300 -8.23 10.77 -25.22
C LEU A 300 -9.15 11.84 -25.82
N ASN A 301 -8.85 13.11 -25.56
CA ASN A 301 -9.67 14.25 -26.00
C ASN A 301 -11.16 14.06 -25.62
N ARG A 302 -11.39 13.62 -24.37
CA ARG A 302 -12.69 13.28 -23.76
C ARG A 302 -13.43 12.08 -24.35
N ARG A 303 -12.86 11.32 -25.28
CA ARG A 303 -13.47 10.07 -25.77
C ARG A 303 -12.78 8.87 -25.14
N ALA A 304 -13.57 7.91 -24.65
CA ALA A 304 -13.01 6.68 -24.08
C ALA A 304 -12.22 5.92 -25.16
N VAL A 305 -11.01 5.50 -24.81
CA VAL A 305 -10.11 4.74 -25.70
C VAL A 305 -9.69 3.39 -25.09
N ALA A 306 -9.75 3.26 -23.77
CA ALA A 306 -9.57 1.99 -23.07
C ALA A 306 -10.38 1.94 -21.77
N SER A 307 -10.68 0.73 -21.33
CA SER A 307 -11.08 0.42 -19.97
C SER A 307 -10.43 -0.88 -19.52
N GLY A 308 -10.33 -1.10 -18.21
CA GLY A 308 -9.71 -2.30 -17.66
C GLY A 308 -10.15 -2.61 -16.24
N ASN A 309 -9.99 -3.88 -15.86
CA ASN A 309 -10.21 -4.38 -14.52
C ASN A 309 -9.09 -5.36 -14.16
N ASP A 310 -8.21 -4.89 -13.29
CA ASP A 310 -7.05 -5.55 -12.72
C ASP A 310 -7.22 -5.75 -11.21
N GLY A 311 -8.47 -5.76 -10.72
CA GLY A 311 -8.75 -6.04 -9.32
C GLY A 311 -8.30 -7.43 -8.89
N TYR A 312 -7.95 -7.59 -7.62
CA TYR A 312 -7.59 -8.89 -7.05
C TYR A 312 -8.66 -9.96 -7.35
N GLY A 313 -8.23 -11.11 -7.87
CA GLY A 313 -9.10 -12.26 -8.17
C GLY A 313 -10.02 -12.09 -9.39
N THR A 314 -9.84 -11.04 -10.20
CA THR A 314 -10.76 -10.74 -11.33
C THR A 314 -10.44 -11.50 -12.62
N ARG A 315 -9.22 -12.04 -12.78
CA ARG A 315 -8.79 -12.79 -13.96
C ARG A 315 -8.72 -14.29 -13.71
N ASP A 316 -7.98 -14.68 -12.69
CA ASP A 316 -7.85 -16.04 -12.19
C ASP A 316 -7.78 -16.02 -10.66
N PHE A 317 -7.86 -17.20 -10.03
CA PHE A 317 -7.94 -17.34 -8.57
C PHE A 317 -6.69 -16.86 -7.83
N GLN A 318 -5.56 -16.64 -8.51
CA GLN A 318 -4.31 -16.13 -7.94
C GLN A 318 -3.96 -14.73 -8.45
N PHE A 319 -4.83 -14.10 -9.25
CA PHE A 319 -4.51 -12.83 -9.87
C PHE A 319 -4.42 -11.72 -8.81
N MET A 320 -3.19 -11.32 -8.50
CA MET A 320 -2.89 -10.40 -7.41
C MET A 320 -3.26 -8.93 -7.68
N GLY A 321 -3.49 -8.55 -8.94
CA GLY A 321 -3.73 -7.15 -9.32
C GLY A 321 -2.52 -6.23 -9.13
N THR A 322 -1.30 -6.77 -9.17
CA THR A 322 -0.07 -5.98 -9.02
C THR A 322 0.10 -5.01 -10.18
N VAL A 323 0.50 -3.77 -9.88
CA VAL A 323 0.61 -2.70 -10.87
C VAL A 323 1.91 -2.85 -11.67
N GLY A 324 1.80 -2.87 -13.00
CA GLY A 324 2.95 -3.00 -13.91
C GLY A 324 2.60 -2.66 -15.35
N TYR A 325 3.61 -2.54 -16.23
CA TYR A 325 3.45 -2.21 -17.66
C TYR A 325 2.92 -3.41 -18.48
N HIS A 326 1.80 -4.00 -18.06
CA HIS A 326 1.21 -5.22 -18.63
C HIS A 326 0.25 -4.94 -19.79
N ALA A 327 -0.29 -3.72 -19.89
CA ALA A 327 -1.24 -3.33 -20.91
C ALA A 327 -0.63 -2.36 -21.94
N GLY A 328 -1.28 -2.27 -23.10
CA GLY A 328 -0.89 -1.37 -24.17
C GLY A 328 -2.09 -0.85 -24.96
N ILE A 329 -1.94 0.34 -25.53
CA ILE A 329 -2.94 0.98 -26.40
C ILE A 329 -2.25 1.78 -27.50
N PHE A 330 -2.90 1.88 -28.66
CA PHE A 330 -2.54 2.80 -29.72
C PHE A 330 -3.37 4.09 -29.57
N LEU A 331 -2.70 5.22 -29.34
CA LEU A 331 -3.32 6.52 -29.17
C LEU A 331 -3.32 7.26 -30.52
N PRO A 332 -4.49 7.52 -31.14
CA PRO A 332 -4.59 8.30 -32.38
C PRO A 332 -4.49 9.80 -32.06
N LEU A 333 -3.27 10.32 -31.95
CA LEU A 333 -3.02 11.71 -31.64
C LEU A 333 -3.39 12.60 -32.83
N GLN A 334 -3.99 13.74 -32.53
CA GLN A 334 -4.22 14.83 -33.47
C GLN A 334 -3.02 15.76 -33.47
N LYS A 335 -2.82 16.49 -34.57
CA LYS A 335 -1.86 17.60 -34.60
C LYS A 335 -2.20 18.61 -33.48
N GLY A 336 -1.19 19.05 -32.75
CA GLY A 336 -1.32 19.98 -31.64
C GLY A 336 -1.56 19.26 -30.31
N ARG A 337 -2.41 19.84 -29.47
CA ARG A 337 -2.63 19.40 -28.08
C ARG A 337 -3.60 18.21 -28.03
N ASN A 338 -3.17 17.14 -27.37
CA ASN A 338 -4.00 16.00 -27.01
C ASN A 338 -4.02 15.87 -25.49
N GLU A 339 -5.21 15.71 -24.93
CA GLU A 339 -5.39 15.50 -23.50
C GLU A 339 -5.77 14.05 -23.23
N LEU A 340 -4.92 13.37 -22.46
CA LEU A 340 -5.21 12.06 -21.91
C LEU A 340 -5.65 12.24 -20.46
N VAL A 341 -6.87 11.83 -20.14
CA VAL A 341 -7.35 11.72 -18.76
C VAL A 341 -7.61 10.26 -18.45
N VAL A 342 -7.03 9.76 -17.39
CA VAL A 342 -7.20 8.40 -16.89
C VAL A 342 -7.92 8.47 -15.56
N ALA A 343 -9.10 7.88 -15.50
CA ALA A 343 -9.84 7.71 -14.28
C ALA A 343 -9.49 6.35 -13.69
N VAL A 344 -8.77 6.32 -12.56
CA VAL A 344 -8.32 5.10 -11.89
C VAL A 344 -9.14 4.91 -10.64
N THR A 345 -9.83 3.78 -10.52
CA THR A 345 -10.71 3.48 -9.40
C THR A 345 -10.09 2.42 -8.50
N GLU A 346 -9.96 2.74 -7.22
CA GLU A 346 -9.37 1.88 -6.19
C GLU A 346 -10.41 1.20 -5.31
N ILE A 347 -10.14 -0.05 -4.94
CA ILE A 347 -10.87 -0.86 -3.98
C ILE A 347 -9.95 -1.15 -2.79
N PHE A 348 -8.75 -1.70 -3.03
CA PHE A 348 -7.74 -1.96 -1.99
C PHE A 348 -6.41 -2.41 -2.59
N GLY A 349 -5.31 -2.20 -1.86
CA GLY A 349 -3.99 -2.70 -2.23
C GLY A 349 -3.03 -1.64 -2.76
N GLY A 350 -3.51 -0.41 -2.93
CA GLY A 350 -2.71 0.77 -3.23
C GLY A 350 -3.13 1.37 -4.56
N TRP A 351 -3.20 2.69 -4.63
CA TRP A 351 -3.78 3.41 -5.74
C TRP A 351 -2.70 3.99 -6.67
N ALA A 352 -2.61 3.49 -7.90
CA ALA A 352 -1.53 3.88 -8.81
C ALA A 352 -1.91 3.93 -10.28
N PHE A 353 -1.13 4.72 -11.02
CA PHE A 353 -1.08 4.70 -12.47
C PHE A 353 0.38 4.77 -12.95
N LEU A 354 0.68 4.09 -14.05
CA LEU A 354 1.95 4.22 -14.77
C LEU A 354 1.74 4.20 -16.28
N GLY A 355 2.68 4.82 -16.99
CA GLY A 355 2.61 4.98 -18.44
C GLY A 355 3.98 5.14 -19.08
N ALA A 356 4.12 4.67 -20.31
CA ALA A 356 5.33 4.79 -21.11
C ALA A 356 4.98 4.93 -22.59
N ILE A 357 5.64 5.89 -23.26
CA ILE A 357 5.55 6.13 -24.70
C ILE A 357 6.98 6.21 -25.22
N ALA A 358 7.42 5.13 -25.89
CA ALA A 358 8.80 4.97 -26.36
C ALA A 358 9.08 5.81 -27.61
N ASP A 359 8.24 5.69 -28.65
CA ASP A 359 8.33 6.59 -29.82
C ASP A 359 7.90 8.00 -29.42
N ARG A 360 8.90 8.88 -29.29
CA ARG A 360 8.69 10.30 -29.01
C ARG A 360 9.03 11.22 -30.18
N GLU A 361 9.25 10.67 -31.37
CA GLU A 361 9.54 11.50 -32.54
C GLU A 361 8.33 12.39 -32.87
N GLY A 362 8.57 13.70 -32.96
CA GLY A 362 7.52 14.69 -33.22
C GLY A 362 6.45 14.81 -32.13
N ILE A 363 6.70 14.28 -30.91
CA ILE A 363 5.82 14.48 -29.76
C ILE A 363 6.55 15.03 -28.53
N ARG A 364 5.86 15.87 -27.76
CA ARG A 364 6.29 16.41 -26.46
C ARG A 364 5.23 16.12 -25.41
N ILE A 365 5.66 15.65 -24.24
CA ILE A 365 4.80 15.40 -23.08
C ILE A 365 5.01 16.52 -22.07
N GLU A 366 3.91 17.07 -21.53
CA GLU A 366 3.93 18.06 -20.44
C GLU A 366 3.78 17.42 -19.06
#